data_AF-A0A7Y2HDS8-F1
#
_entry.id   AF-A0A7Y2HDS8-F1
#
_cell.length_a   1.000
_cell.length_b   1.000
_cell.length_c   1.000
_cell.angle_alpha   90.00
_cell.angle_beta   90.00
_cell.angle_gamma   90.00
#
_symmetry.space_group_name_H-M   'P 1'
#
loop_
_entity.id
_entity.type
_entity.pdbx_description
1 polymer ?
#
loop_
_entity_poly.entity_id
_entity_poly.type
_entity_poly.pdbx_seq_one_letter_code
_entity_poly.pdbx_strand_id
1 'polypeptide(L)'
;MKKLLLSLVLSSIVFLAFTQEKERLSLEHYGDYEWTSSPQISPDGTQILYSRTWINLKDDKRETDQWIVNADGTLNRFFLNGSNGHWSPDGTRIAFTKEGEPEGSQIFIKYLGVEGEPTQITKLDKSPGSMEWSPDGKYIAFTLHT
;
A
#
# COMPACT_ATOMS: atom_id res chain seq x y z
N MET A 1 76.65 -6.09 -10.68
CA MET A 1 76.84 -7.52 -11.05
C MET A 1 76.19 -8.38 -9.99
N LYS A 2 75.41 -9.39 -10.43
CA LYS A 2 74.77 -10.47 -9.67
C LYS A 2 73.48 -10.10 -8.91
N LYS A 3 72.37 -10.84 -8.94
CA LYS A 3 71.83 -11.94 -9.78
C LYS A 3 70.33 -12.00 -9.42
N LEU A 4 69.47 -12.34 -10.39
CA LEU A 4 68.04 -12.63 -10.23
C LEU A 4 67.77 -13.61 -9.08
N LEU A 5 66.60 -13.46 -8.41
CA LEU A 5 65.68 -14.58 -8.18
C LEU A 5 64.25 -14.05 -8.03
N LEU A 6 63.45 -14.39 -9.03
CA LEU A 6 62.04 -14.11 -9.21
C LEU A 6 61.25 -15.10 -8.35
N SER A 7 60.69 -14.67 -7.21
CA SER A 7 59.75 -15.50 -6.44
C SER A 7 58.32 -15.22 -6.92
N LEU A 8 57.82 -16.11 -7.78
CA LEU A 8 56.46 -16.12 -8.29
C LEU A 8 55.51 -16.50 -7.13
N VAL A 9 54.80 -15.54 -6.54
CA VAL A 9 53.72 -15.83 -5.59
C VAL A 9 52.48 -16.18 -6.39
N LEU A 10 52.23 -17.47 -6.57
CA LEU A 10 50.97 -17.98 -7.12
C LEU A 10 49.92 -17.88 -6.00
N SER A 11 49.26 -16.73 -5.89
CA SER A 11 48.12 -16.56 -4.97
C SER A 11 46.91 -17.29 -5.54
N SER A 12 46.64 -18.49 -5.05
CA SER A 12 45.40 -19.23 -5.32
C SER A 12 44.21 -18.40 -4.84
N ILE A 13 43.46 -17.78 -5.76
CA ILE A 13 42.17 -17.19 -5.44
C ILE A 13 41.19 -18.35 -5.25
N VAL A 14 40.96 -18.73 -3.99
CA VAL A 14 39.86 -19.64 -3.65
C VAL A 14 38.57 -18.85 -3.77
N PHE A 15 37.83 -19.05 -4.86
CA PHE A 15 36.43 -18.63 -4.92
C PHE A 15 35.64 -19.51 -3.95
N LEU A 16 35.36 -18.98 -2.75
CA LEU A 16 34.30 -19.52 -1.91
C LEU A 16 32.98 -19.24 -2.63
N ALA A 17 32.46 -20.26 -3.31
CA ALA A 17 31.07 -20.25 -3.73
C ALA A 17 30.21 -20.31 -2.45
N PHE A 18 29.75 -19.15 -1.99
CA PHE A 18 28.66 -19.11 -1.02
C PHE A 18 27.43 -19.66 -1.73
N THR A 19 27.08 -20.90 -1.43
CA THR A 19 25.78 -21.43 -1.79
C THR A 19 24.77 -20.65 -0.95
N GLN A 20 24.01 -19.74 -1.59
CA GLN A 20 22.84 -19.16 -0.94
C GLN A 20 21.91 -20.32 -0.61
N GLU A 21 21.79 -20.64 0.67
CA GLU A 21 20.82 -21.62 1.11
C GLU A 21 19.45 -21.07 0.71
N LYS A 22 18.75 -21.81 -0.14
CA LYS A 22 17.48 -21.35 -0.69
C LYS A 22 16.47 -21.42 0.45
N GLU A 23 16.28 -20.29 1.12
CA GLU A 23 15.31 -20.14 2.19
C GLU A 23 13.95 -20.58 1.67
N ARG A 24 13.42 -21.64 2.27
CA ARG A 24 12.13 -22.19 1.90
C ARG A 24 11.07 -21.41 2.65
N LEU A 25 10.00 -21.06 1.95
CA LEU A 25 8.80 -20.56 2.59
C LEU A 25 8.38 -21.53 3.70
N SER A 26 8.18 -20.98 4.90
CA SER A 26 7.80 -21.67 6.13
C SER A 26 6.68 -20.87 6.80
N LEU A 27 6.07 -21.44 7.85
CA LEU A 27 5.02 -20.75 8.60
C LEU A 27 5.52 -19.44 9.23
N GLU A 28 6.81 -19.34 9.55
CA GLU A 28 7.42 -18.15 10.15
C GLU A 28 7.33 -16.93 9.22
N HIS A 29 7.30 -17.15 7.91
CA HIS A 29 7.19 -16.09 6.89
C HIS A 29 5.76 -15.58 6.68
N TYR A 30 4.75 -16.19 7.33
CA TYR A 30 3.35 -15.79 7.13
C TYR A 30 3.10 -14.33 7.53
N GLY A 31 3.76 -13.86 8.59
CA GLY A 31 3.65 -12.48 9.06
C GLY A 31 4.22 -11.44 8.10
N ASP A 32 5.19 -11.84 7.27
CA ASP A 32 5.85 -10.96 6.30
C ASP A 32 5.05 -10.83 5.00
N TYR A 33 3.93 -11.54 4.88
CA TYR A 33 3.13 -11.53 3.67
C TYR A 33 2.37 -10.22 3.53
N GLU A 34 2.63 -9.53 2.42
CA GLU A 34 1.94 -8.32 2.03
C GLU A 34 1.56 -8.37 0.56
N TRP A 35 0.44 -7.74 0.22
CA TRP A 35 -0.01 -7.64 -1.16
C TRP A 35 -0.67 -6.30 -1.42
N THR A 36 -0.80 -5.97 -2.70
CA THR A 36 -1.44 -4.74 -3.15
C THR A 36 -2.69 -5.05 -3.97
N SER A 37 -3.65 -4.14 -3.95
CA SER A 37 -4.92 -4.28 -4.67
C SER A 37 -5.55 -2.92 -4.99
N SER A 38 -6.60 -2.94 -5.81
CA SER A 38 -7.45 -1.79 -6.12
C SER A 38 -6.71 -0.51 -6.51
N PRO A 39 -5.79 -0.54 -7.50
CA PRO A 39 -5.10 0.67 -7.93
C PRO A 39 -6.07 1.65 -8.62
N GLN A 40 -5.91 2.93 -8.36
CA GLN A 40 -6.67 4.04 -8.95
C GLN A 40 -5.71 5.16 -9.35
N ILE A 41 -5.72 5.52 -10.63
CA ILE A 41 -4.95 6.66 -11.16
C ILE A 41 -5.70 7.95 -10.84
N SER A 42 -4.98 8.99 -10.40
CA SER A 42 -5.56 10.32 -10.16
C SER A 42 -6.09 10.92 -11.47
N PRO A 43 -7.09 11.83 -11.43
CA PRO A 43 -7.67 12.39 -12.66
C PRO A 43 -6.68 13.14 -13.55
N ASP A 44 -5.64 13.73 -12.97
CA ASP A 44 -4.54 14.39 -13.68
C ASP A 44 -3.44 13.41 -14.16
N GLY A 45 -3.54 12.13 -13.83
CA GLY A 45 -2.60 11.08 -14.20
C GLY A 45 -1.27 11.11 -13.45
N THR A 46 -1.10 11.97 -12.44
CA THR A 46 0.20 12.17 -11.79
C THR A 46 0.48 11.19 -10.66
N GLN A 47 -0.56 10.61 -10.06
CA GLN A 47 -0.47 9.77 -8.86
C GLN A 47 -1.31 8.51 -9.00
N ILE A 48 -0.93 7.47 -8.26
CA ILE A 48 -1.65 6.20 -8.15
C ILE A 48 -1.93 5.97 -6.66
N LEU A 49 -3.20 5.90 -6.32
CA LEU A 49 -3.70 5.43 -5.02
C LEU A 49 -3.86 3.91 -5.11
N TYR A 50 -3.43 3.17 -4.10
CA TYR A 50 -3.63 1.73 -4.06
C TYR A 50 -3.74 1.24 -2.63
N SER A 51 -4.34 0.06 -2.46
CA SER A 51 -4.45 -0.59 -1.16
C SER A 51 -3.24 -1.48 -0.93
N ARG A 52 -2.63 -1.41 0.26
CA ARG A 52 -1.59 -2.33 0.72
C ARG A 52 -2.12 -3.06 1.94
N THR A 53 -2.15 -4.38 1.87
CA THR A 53 -2.66 -5.25 2.94
C THR A 53 -1.53 -6.09 3.51
N TRP A 54 -1.46 -6.19 4.84
CA TRP A 54 -0.46 -6.99 5.56
C TRP A 54 -1.11 -7.80 6.68
N ILE A 55 -0.37 -8.79 7.20
CA ILE A 55 -0.81 -9.62 8.32
C ILE A 55 -0.41 -8.95 9.64
N ASN A 56 -1.39 -8.55 10.45
CA ASN A 56 -1.18 -8.12 11.83
C ASN A 56 -1.30 -9.34 12.75
N LEU A 57 -0.15 -9.97 13.04
CA LEU A 57 -0.09 -11.15 13.92
C LEU A 57 -0.50 -10.87 15.37
N LYS A 58 -0.39 -9.62 15.83
CA LYS A 58 -0.72 -9.25 17.21
C LYS A 58 -2.22 -9.32 17.46
N ASP A 59 -3.00 -8.82 16.50
CA ASP A 59 -4.46 -8.72 16.61
C ASP A 59 -5.19 -9.80 15.79
N ASP A 60 -4.44 -10.77 15.26
CA ASP A 60 -4.92 -11.89 14.42
C ASP A 60 -5.85 -11.45 13.28
N LYS A 61 -5.46 -10.37 12.57
CA LYS A 61 -6.24 -9.80 11.46
C LYS A 61 -5.38 -9.37 10.28
N ARG A 62 -6.06 -9.18 9.15
CA ARG A 62 -5.49 -8.50 7.98
C ARG A 62 -5.78 -7.01 8.11
N GLU A 63 -4.77 -6.19 7.95
CA GLU A 63 -4.90 -4.74 7.97
C GLU A 63 -4.70 -4.20 6.57
N THR A 64 -5.45 -3.17 6.19
CA THR A 64 -5.32 -2.51 4.88
C THR A 64 -5.22 -1.02 5.06
N ASP A 65 -4.22 -0.45 4.38
CA ASP A 65 -4.01 0.99 4.28
C ASP A 65 -4.05 1.44 2.83
N GLN A 66 -4.34 2.71 2.65
CA GLN A 66 -4.15 3.41 1.39
C GLN A 66 -2.73 3.97 1.29
N TRP A 67 -2.08 3.64 0.19
CA TRP A 67 -0.76 4.12 -0.19
C TRP A 67 -0.86 4.94 -1.46
N ILE A 68 0.07 5.88 -1.62
CA ILE A 68 0.15 6.73 -2.80
C ILE A 68 1.56 6.73 -3.37
N VAL A 69 1.65 6.67 -4.70
CA VAL A 69 2.90 6.70 -5.45
C VAL A 69 2.72 7.62 -6.66
N ASN A 70 3.78 8.30 -7.08
CA ASN A 70 3.74 9.03 -8.35
C ASN A 70 3.67 8.05 -9.53
N ALA A 71 3.11 8.48 -10.65
CA ALA A 71 2.99 7.64 -11.86
C ALA A 71 4.35 7.18 -12.42
N ASP A 72 5.44 7.88 -12.10
CA ASP A 72 6.82 7.50 -12.45
C ASP A 72 7.47 6.52 -11.44
N GLY A 73 6.74 6.10 -10.41
CA GLY A 73 7.19 5.18 -9.35
C GLY A 73 7.88 5.88 -8.17
N THR A 74 8.07 7.20 -8.21
CA THR A 74 8.69 7.95 -7.11
C THR A 74 7.69 8.26 -5.99
N LEU A 75 8.20 8.69 -4.83
CA LEU A 75 7.40 9.11 -3.67
C LEU A 75 6.35 8.10 -3.18
N ASN A 76 6.64 6.80 -3.30
CA ASN A 76 5.83 5.73 -2.74
C ASN A 76 5.79 5.83 -1.22
N ARG A 77 4.61 6.11 -0.65
CA ARG A 77 4.45 6.33 0.79
C ARG A 77 3.06 5.95 1.30
N PHE A 78 2.99 5.69 2.60
CA PHE A 78 1.73 5.62 3.34
C PHE A 78 0.94 6.92 3.15
N PHE A 79 -0.37 6.80 2.99
CA PHE A 79 -1.25 7.94 2.80
C PHE A 79 -2.34 8.03 3.88
N LEU A 80 -3.17 6.99 4.02
CA LEU A 80 -4.28 6.96 4.98
C LEU A 80 -4.53 5.53 5.47
N ASN A 81 -5.04 5.39 6.69
CA ASN A 81 -5.60 4.11 7.14
C ASN A 81 -7.00 3.88 6.54
N GLY A 82 -7.24 2.67 6.04
CA GLY A 82 -8.49 2.28 5.40
C GLY A 82 -8.33 1.61 4.03
N SER A 83 -9.46 1.24 3.44
CA SER A 83 -9.58 0.49 2.18
C SER A 83 -10.49 1.18 1.16
N ASN A 84 -10.59 0.62 -0.05
CA ASN A 84 -11.53 1.06 -1.10
C ASN A 84 -11.46 2.56 -1.43
N GLY A 85 -10.24 3.09 -1.60
CA GLY A 85 -10.04 4.49 -1.96
C GLY A 85 -10.39 4.80 -3.41
N HIS A 86 -11.16 5.86 -3.63
CA HIS A 86 -11.54 6.39 -4.95
C HIS A 86 -11.34 7.90 -5.02
N TRP A 87 -10.63 8.33 -6.05
CA TRP A 87 -10.48 9.75 -6.41
C TRP A 87 -11.83 10.37 -6.78
N SER A 88 -12.08 11.58 -6.29
CA SER A 88 -13.13 12.42 -6.86
C SER A 88 -12.78 12.81 -8.31
N PRO A 89 -13.77 13.09 -9.18
CA PRO A 89 -13.50 13.42 -10.58
C PRO A 89 -12.62 14.65 -10.81
N ASP A 90 -12.63 15.58 -9.85
CA ASP A 90 -11.79 16.79 -9.87
C ASP A 90 -10.40 16.58 -9.23
N GLY A 91 -10.12 15.40 -8.67
CA GLY A 91 -8.85 15.05 -8.05
C GLY A 91 -8.58 15.71 -6.69
N THR A 92 -9.54 16.47 -6.15
CA THR A 92 -9.34 17.23 -4.91
C THR A 92 -9.64 16.43 -3.65
N ARG A 93 -10.35 15.30 -3.78
CA ARG A 93 -10.81 14.47 -2.67
C ARG A 93 -10.59 13.00 -2.96
N ILE A 94 -10.48 12.22 -1.89
CA ILE A 94 -10.52 10.77 -1.91
C ILE A 94 -11.62 10.33 -0.96
N ALA A 95 -12.56 9.54 -1.46
CA ALA A 95 -13.49 8.81 -0.62
C ALA A 95 -12.93 7.40 -0.38
N PHE A 96 -13.11 6.87 0.81
CA PHE A 96 -12.58 5.56 1.19
C PHE A 96 -13.38 5.02 2.38
N THR A 97 -13.14 3.75 2.74
CA THR A 97 -13.79 3.11 3.87
C THR A 97 -12.81 2.81 5.00
N LYS A 98 -13.17 3.12 6.25
CA LYS A 98 -12.44 2.70 7.45
C LYS A 98 -13.39 2.46 8.61
N GLU A 99 -12.90 1.88 9.70
CA GLU A 99 -13.69 1.77 10.93
C GLU A 99 -14.09 3.17 11.43
N GLY A 100 -15.35 3.30 11.84
CA GLY A 100 -15.93 4.57 12.28
C GLY A 100 -17.15 4.39 13.17
N GLU A 101 -17.72 5.51 13.58
CA GLU A 101 -18.89 5.55 14.46
C GLU A 101 -20.19 5.30 13.67
N PRO A 102 -21.23 4.66 14.24
CA PRO A 102 -21.29 4.10 15.58
C PRO A 102 -20.48 2.80 15.73
N GLU A 103 -20.32 2.05 14.65
CA GLU A 103 -19.48 0.86 14.58
C GLU A 103 -19.22 0.46 13.13
N GLY A 104 -18.26 -0.46 12.94
CA GLY A 104 -17.97 -1.08 11.66
C GLY A 104 -17.39 -0.12 10.62
N SER A 105 -17.37 -0.58 9.36
CA SER A 105 -16.84 0.20 8.25
C SER A 105 -17.79 1.32 7.84
N GLN A 106 -17.28 2.53 7.71
CA GLN A 106 -18.01 3.73 7.28
C GLN A 106 -17.29 4.40 6.12
N ILE A 107 -18.00 5.25 5.36
CA ILE A 107 -17.41 6.04 4.28
C ILE A 107 -16.85 7.35 4.85
N PHE A 108 -15.62 7.65 4.48
CA PHE A 108 -14.91 8.87 4.82
C PHE A 108 -14.45 9.62 3.58
N ILE A 109 -14.26 10.93 3.71
CA ILE A 109 -13.64 11.79 2.70
C ILE A 109 -12.38 12.43 3.26
N LYS A 110 -11.28 12.33 2.52
CA LYS A 110 -10.06 13.13 2.73
C LYS A 110 -9.94 14.19 1.62
N TYR A 111 -9.77 15.44 2.01
CA TYR A 111 -9.41 16.54 1.10
C TYR A 111 -7.88 16.56 0.91
N LEU A 112 -7.44 16.65 -0.34
CA LEU A 112 -6.03 16.76 -0.67
C LEU A 112 -5.48 18.17 -0.43
N GLY A 113 -4.23 18.25 0.01
CA GLY A 113 -3.57 19.52 0.33
C GLY A 113 -4.10 20.20 1.61
N VAL A 114 -5.06 19.59 2.30
CA VAL A 114 -5.61 20.07 3.56
C VAL A 114 -5.13 19.16 4.69
N GLU A 115 -4.45 19.74 5.67
CA GLU A 115 -4.05 19.05 6.89
C GLU A 115 -5.28 18.68 7.74
N GLY A 116 -5.16 17.60 8.51
CA GLY A 116 -6.21 17.13 9.41
C GLY A 116 -6.81 15.77 9.04
N GLU A 117 -7.69 15.29 9.91
CA GLU A 117 -8.28 13.97 9.79
C GLU A 117 -9.34 13.89 8.68
N PRO A 118 -9.51 12.71 8.05
CA PRO A 118 -10.63 12.45 7.17
C PRO A 118 -11.98 12.64 7.85
N THR A 119 -12.97 13.18 7.12
CA THR A 119 -14.33 13.39 7.61
C THR A 119 -15.19 12.18 7.36
N GLN A 120 -15.84 11.64 8.39
CA GLN A 120 -16.85 10.60 8.23
C GLN A 120 -18.12 11.20 7.62
N ILE A 121 -18.65 10.60 6.55
CA ILE A 121 -19.85 11.10 5.86
C ILE A 121 -21.07 10.19 6.00
N THR A 122 -20.90 9.00 6.59
CA THR A 122 -21.98 8.05 6.83
C THR A 122 -22.06 7.62 8.29
N LYS A 123 -23.22 7.12 8.71
CA LYS A 123 -23.45 6.43 9.99
C LYS A 123 -24.37 5.25 9.72
N LEU A 124 -23.78 4.19 9.16
CA LEU A 124 -24.50 3.03 8.65
C LEU A 124 -24.50 1.91 9.68
N ASP A 125 -25.62 1.20 9.78
CA ASP A 125 -25.72 -0.02 10.60
C ASP A 125 -25.07 -1.24 9.92
N LYS A 126 -24.76 -1.13 8.63
CA LYS A 126 -24.10 -2.17 7.83
C LYS A 126 -22.92 -1.59 7.06
N SER A 127 -21.89 -2.41 6.88
CA SER A 127 -20.71 -1.98 6.13
C SER A 127 -21.06 -1.69 4.65
N PRO A 128 -20.63 -0.53 4.12
CA PRO A 128 -20.82 -0.21 2.71
C PRO A 128 -19.99 -1.15 1.84
N GLY A 129 -20.55 -1.51 0.69
CA GLY A 129 -19.89 -2.30 -0.34
C GLY A 129 -19.18 -1.41 -1.37
N SER A 130 -19.32 -1.76 -2.65
CA SER A 130 -18.81 -0.99 -3.77
C SER A 130 -19.28 0.46 -3.73
N MET A 131 -18.41 1.42 -4.07
CA MET A 131 -18.72 2.85 -4.10
C MET A 131 -18.19 3.53 -5.36
N GLU A 132 -18.87 4.58 -5.82
CA GLU A 132 -18.47 5.38 -6.99
C GLU A 132 -18.92 6.84 -6.84
N TRP A 133 -18.08 7.77 -7.32
CA TRP A 133 -18.42 9.19 -7.36
C TRP A 133 -19.35 9.53 -8.53
N SER A 134 -20.28 10.45 -8.31
CA SER A 134 -20.99 11.07 -9.44
C SER A 134 -20.00 11.85 -10.33
N PRO A 135 -20.26 11.98 -11.64
CA PRO A 135 -19.35 12.71 -12.55
C PRO A 135 -19.10 14.17 -12.16
N ASP A 136 -20.06 14.80 -11.47
CA ASP A 136 -19.94 16.17 -10.95
C ASP A 136 -19.29 16.25 -9.56
N GLY A 137 -18.91 15.11 -8.97
CA GLY A 137 -18.25 15.00 -7.68
C GLY A 137 -19.11 15.39 -6.47
N LYS A 138 -20.44 15.53 -6.63
CA LYS A 138 -21.35 15.94 -5.55
C LYS A 138 -21.91 14.79 -4.74
N TYR A 139 -21.99 13.59 -5.32
CA TYR A 139 -22.61 12.43 -4.72
C TYR A 139 -21.67 11.23 -4.76
N ILE A 140 -21.91 10.28 -3.86
CA ILE A 140 -21.28 8.96 -3.86
C ILE A 140 -22.42 7.94 -3.86
N ALA A 141 -22.47 7.11 -4.89
CA ALA A 141 -23.31 5.92 -4.91
C ALA A 141 -22.58 4.79 -4.20
N PHE A 142 -23.28 4.00 -3.40
CA PHE A 142 -22.71 2.82 -2.76
C PHE A 142 -23.75 1.72 -2.59
N THR A 143 -23.29 0.48 -2.47
CA THR A 143 -24.14 -0.68 -2.18
C THR A 143 -24.15 -1.00 -0.69
N LEU A 144 -25.26 -1.56 -0.21
CA LEU A 144 -25.35 -2.16 1.11
C LEU A 144 -25.65 -3.64 0.92
N HIS A 145 -24.82 -4.50 1.50
CA HIS A 145 -25.09 -5.93 1.52
C HIS A 145 -26.10 -6.22 2.62
N THR A 146 -27.18 -6.92 2.27
CA THR A 146 -28.21 -7.36 3.23
C THR A 146 -27.78 -8.57 4.02
#